data_AF-A0A5E8CLR5-F1
#
_entry.id   AF-A0A5E8CLR5-F1
#
_cell.length_a   1.000
_cell.length_b   1.000
_cell.length_c   1.000
_cell.angle_alpha   90.00
_cell.angle_beta   90.00
_cell.angle_gamma   90.00
#
_symmetry.space_group_name_H-M   'P 1'
#
loop_
_entity.id
_entity.type
_entity.pdbx_description
1 polymer ?
#
loop_
_entity_poly.entity_id
_entity_poly.type
_entity_poly.pdbx_seq_one_letter_code
_entity_poly.pdbx_strand_id
1 'polypeptide(L)'
;MTSKINYDEIINLQPTINIGCLGSVTDGKCFARGTLIKMFDQPDKAVEEVQVGDCIMGNDFTKRMVVSTTSGQDQMYEIQQKIGENYTVNSHHILCLMNQNTGNEFLINTQDFFELDDNKKKNLFGFKNKKGYQNLISDIYQISIQKKNIDNYYGFTIDGNNLFLLADGTVTHNSSMVNTVCNQRTQKHSSEHIKNITIKLGYANAKIFKCSNCPEPECYESFGSHVKKAFCTSCPGKEEMKLIRHISFVDCPGHNDLLLTMLSGVGVMDHSIVVVSGAEDLSSKRQLKEHITAASISELENYIVCLNKLDLIDKDTSMSRYLKLTQYLKNTPLEDVPIIPTSFNRGINKKWLLKYIIEKLNNPKRDLEASPLFRVTRSFDINKPGCSPKELNGGVIGGTLIRGIIKNNDVIELRPGIVKKTKEGLAYKPIITTISSIKSEENDLELAIPGGLIALGTDIDPYYTKNDIAVGNTCGHPGTLPDVYEKIQIIFEPLNDLQVSNQNNNIRMGEMLLVNCNSISIASKVIANENNEITLDLIGRLLCLNEQDTIILSRKLKEGCKIIGKGKLIGGSKAKKGF
;
A
#
# COMPACT_ATOMS: atom_id res chain seq x y z
N MET A 1 32.41 -15.02 -18.48
CA MET A 1 32.99 -13.93 -17.67
C MET A 1 31.90 -13.37 -16.77
N THR A 2 31.72 -13.97 -15.60
CA THR A 2 30.85 -13.45 -14.54
C THR A 2 31.54 -12.23 -13.95
N SER A 3 31.26 -11.05 -14.49
CA SER A 3 31.49 -9.79 -13.78
C SER A 3 30.89 -9.98 -12.39
N LYS A 4 31.72 -9.97 -11.34
CA LYS A 4 31.24 -10.01 -9.95
C LYS A 4 30.25 -8.86 -9.82
N ILE A 5 28.97 -9.19 -9.82
CA ILE A 5 27.90 -8.21 -9.66
C ILE A 5 28.17 -7.54 -8.30
N ASN A 6 28.53 -6.26 -8.31
CA ASN A 6 28.83 -5.54 -7.09
C ASN A 6 27.50 -5.28 -6.36
N TYR A 7 27.15 -6.19 -5.45
CA TYR A 7 25.85 -6.19 -4.79
C TYR A 7 25.61 -4.89 -4.01
N ASP A 8 26.68 -4.23 -3.52
CA ASP A 8 26.62 -2.93 -2.83
C ASP A 8 26.27 -1.77 -3.77
N GLU A 9 26.67 -1.82 -5.05
CA GLU A 9 26.26 -0.84 -6.05
C GLU A 9 24.78 -1.04 -6.44
N ILE A 10 24.32 -2.29 -6.49
CA ILE A 10 22.93 -2.58 -6.83
C ILE A 10 21.98 -2.21 -5.69
N ILE A 11 22.34 -2.47 -4.43
CA ILE A 11 21.54 -2.05 -3.27
C ILE A 11 21.36 -0.53 -3.26
N ASN A 12 22.31 0.25 -3.79
CA ASN A 12 22.16 1.70 -3.90
C ASN A 12 21.13 2.15 -4.94
N LEU A 13 20.89 1.32 -5.96
CA LEU A 13 20.11 1.70 -7.14
C LEU A 13 18.72 1.05 -7.15
N GLN A 14 18.60 -0.18 -6.63
CA GLN A 14 17.38 -0.97 -6.67
C GLN A 14 17.05 -1.57 -5.29
N PRO A 15 15.76 -1.56 -4.88
CA PRO A 15 15.30 -2.31 -3.72
C PRO A 15 15.51 -3.82 -3.86
N THR A 16 15.96 -4.46 -2.79
CA THR A 16 16.20 -5.93 -2.75
C THR A 16 15.05 -6.72 -2.14
N ILE A 17 14.11 -6.07 -1.46
CA ILE A 17 12.99 -6.72 -0.77
C ILE A 17 11.71 -5.93 -1.04
N ASN A 18 10.60 -6.63 -1.28
CA ASN A 18 9.24 -6.11 -1.25
C ASN A 18 8.58 -6.42 0.09
N ILE A 19 8.13 -5.38 0.78
CA ILE A 19 7.37 -5.47 2.00
C ILE A 19 5.93 -5.06 1.72
N GLY A 20 4.99 -5.98 1.89
CA GLY A 20 3.57 -5.68 1.85
C GLY A 20 3.11 -4.95 3.10
N CYS A 21 2.38 -3.86 2.95
CA CYS A 21 1.69 -3.20 4.06
C CYS A 21 0.21 -3.57 4.01
N LEU A 22 -0.24 -4.36 4.97
CA LEU A 22 -1.62 -4.82 5.09
C LEU A 22 -2.30 -4.09 6.26
N GLY A 23 -3.27 -3.22 5.99
CA GLY A 23 -3.94 -2.48 7.06
C GLY A 23 -4.82 -1.35 6.56
N SER A 24 -5.73 -0.88 7.42
CA SER A 24 -6.43 0.37 7.19
C SER A 24 -5.47 1.54 7.43
N VAL A 25 -4.60 1.79 6.45
CA VAL A 25 -3.89 3.06 6.35
C VAL A 25 -4.90 4.06 5.79
N THR A 26 -5.90 4.42 6.59
CA THR A 26 -6.88 5.42 6.18
C THR A 26 -6.20 6.77 6.10
N ASP A 27 -6.04 7.24 4.86
CA ASP A 27 -5.66 8.60 4.58
C ASP A 27 -6.88 9.49 4.82
N GLY A 28 -6.93 10.09 6.00
CA GLY A 28 -7.99 10.98 6.43
C GLY A 28 -7.73 12.44 6.08
N LYS A 29 -7.87 12.86 4.81
CA LYS A 29 -7.18 14.09 4.36
C LYS A 29 -7.99 15.13 3.59
N CYS A 30 -9.29 15.34 3.86
CA CYS A 30 -10.06 16.24 2.98
C CYS A 30 -11.13 17.11 3.64
N PHE A 31 -11.29 18.33 3.10
CA PHE A 31 -12.24 19.36 3.48
C PHE A 31 -13.28 19.58 2.38
N ALA A 32 -14.43 20.14 2.72
CA ALA A 32 -15.39 20.60 1.72
C ALA A 32 -14.87 21.82 0.98
N ARG A 33 -15.42 22.03 -0.22
CA ARG A 33 -15.20 23.22 -1.05
C ARG A 33 -15.37 24.52 -0.23
N GLY A 34 -14.49 25.49 -0.45
CA GLY A 34 -14.55 26.82 0.18
C GLY A 34 -13.92 26.89 1.57
N THR A 35 -13.37 25.79 2.10
CA THR A 35 -12.62 25.83 3.37
C THR A 35 -11.31 26.59 3.18
N LEU A 36 -11.09 27.66 3.95
CA LEU A 36 -9.93 28.53 3.80
C LEU A 36 -8.71 28.03 4.60
N ILE A 37 -7.56 27.97 3.92
CA ILE A 37 -6.28 27.51 4.44
C ILE A 37 -5.35 28.70 4.67
N LYS A 38 -4.64 28.69 5.81
CA LYS A 38 -3.70 29.76 6.15
C LYS A 38 -2.43 29.63 5.31
N MET A 39 -2.21 30.59 4.41
CA MET A 39 -0.99 30.64 3.60
C MET A 39 0.15 31.30 4.38
N PHE A 40 1.40 30.96 4.06
CA PHE A 40 2.58 31.52 4.75
C PHE A 40 2.97 32.90 4.19
N ASP A 41 2.94 33.03 2.87
CA ASP A 41 3.46 34.15 2.09
C ASP A 41 2.39 34.86 1.24
N GLN A 42 1.15 34.38 1.28
CA GLN A 42 0.04 34.84 0.44
C GLN A 42 -1.24 35.06 1.28
N PRO A 43 -2.28 35.69 0.71
CA PRO A 43 -3.62 35.67 1.31
C PRO A 43 -4.13 34.23 1.46
N ASP A 44 -5.01 34.00 2.45
CA ASP A 44 -5.61 32.69 2.70
C ASP A 44 -6.35 32.20 1.45
N LYS A 45 -6.11 30.94 1.06
CA LYS A 45 -6.70 30.34 -0.15
C LYS A 45 -7.76 29.32 0.21
N ALA A 46 -8.78 29.17 -0.64
CA ALA A 46 -9.70 28.05 -0.54
C ALA A 46 -8.99 26.73 -0.86
N VAL A 47 -9.39 25.64 -0.19
CA VAL A 47 -8.76 24.33 -0.32
C VAL A 47 -8.71 23.81 -1.76
N GLU A 48 -9.70 24.15 -2.60
CA GLU A 48 -9.72 23.77 -4.02
C GLU A 48 -8.75 24.58 -4.90
N GLU A 49 -8.27 25.72 -4.40
CA GLU A 49 -7.35 26.62 -5.11
C GLU A 49 -5.87 26.41 -4.72
N VAL A 50 -5.62 25.60 -3.70
CA VAL A 50 -4.26 25.25 -3.25
C VAL A 50 -3.56 24.44 -4.34
N GLN A 51 -2.34 24.82 -4.69
CA GLN A 51 -1.54 24.16 -5.74
C GLN A 51 -0.24 23.56 -5.19
N VAL A 52 0.34 22.62 -5.94
CA VAL A 52 1.64 22.04 -5.60
C VAL A 52 2.73 23.12 -5.66
N GLY A 53 3.54 23.21 -4.61
CA GLY A 53 4.55 24.24 -4.43
C GLY A 53 4.08 25.46 -3.62
N ASP A 54 2.78 25.58 -3.34
CA ASP A 54 2.28 26.63 -2.45
C ASP A 54 2.85 26.49 -1.03
N CYS A 55 3.05 27.63 -0.36
CA CYS A 55 3.63 27.68 0.96
C CYS A 55 2.55 28.00 2.00
N ILE A 56 2.28 27.08 2.92
CA ILE A 56 1.26 27.21 3.95
C ILE A 56 1.86 27.32 5.35
N MET A 57 1.05 27.80 6.28
CA MET A 57 1.45 28.06 7.66
C MET A 57 1.34 26.79 8.52
N GLY A 58 2.46 26.35 9.09
CA GLY A 58 2.49 25.28 10.09
C GLY A 58 1.84 25.67 11.41
N ASN A 59 1.53 24.69 12.25
CA ASN A 59 0.98 24.91 13.61
C ASN A 59 1.91 25.71 14.55
N ASP A 60 3.21 25.67 14.25
CA ASP A 60 4.31 26.41 14.89
C ASP A 60 4.59 27.77 14.21
N PHE A 61 3.74 28.18 13.26
CA PHE A 61 3.92 29.35 12.39
C PHE A 61 5.18 29.32 11.53
N THR A 62 5.75 28.14 11.28
CA THR A 62 6.85 27.95 10.33
C THR A 62 6.31 27.62 8.94
N LYS A 63 7.15 27.81 7.92
CA LYS A 63 6.82 27.54 6.53
C LYS A 63 6.68 26.03 6.27
N ARG A 64 5.64 25.64 5.55
CA ARG A 64 5.41 24.30 5.01
C ARG A 64 5.08 24.38 3.53
N MET A 65 5.58 23.47 2.71
CA MET A 65 5.34 23.42 1.27
C MET A 65 4.31 22.35 0.93
N VAL A 66 3.35 22.69 0.07
CA VAL A 66 2.38 21.75 -0.47
C VAL A 66 3.06 20.84 -1.48
N VAL A 67 3.11 19.56 -1.17
CA VAL A 67 3.75 18.52 -1.98
C VAL A 67 2.79 18.00 -3.06
N SER A 68 1.47 18.00 -2.80
CA SER A 68 0.46 17.53 -3.78
C SER A 68 -0.97 17.76 -3.31
N THR A 69 -1.92 17.78 -4.26
CA THR A 69 -3.36 18.02 -4.06
C THR A 69 -4.21 16.78 -4.38
N THR A 70 -5.46 16.73 -3.91
CA THR A 70 -6.36 15.56 -3.91
C THR A 70 -7.83 16.02 -3.88
N SER A 71 -8.78 15.31 -4.51
CA SER A 71 -10.20 15.74 -4.51
C SER A 71 -11.20 14.63 -4.86
N GLY A 72 -12.25 14.39 -4.09
CA GLY A 72 -13.16 13.25 -4.27
C GLY A 72 -14.59 13.50 -3.83
N GLN A 73 -15.37 12.42 -3.67
CA GLN A 73 -16.70 12.46 -3.05
C GLN A 73 -16.75 11.48 -1.88
N ASP A 74 -17.29 11.93 -0.75
CA ASP A 74 -17.49 11.10 0.44
C ASP A 74 -18.63 11.67 1.29
N GLN A 75 -19.09 10.90 2.27
CA GLN A 75 -19.98 11.40 3.31
C GLN A 75 -19.30 12.54 4.07
N MET A 76 -19.94 13.70 4.10
CA MET A 76 -19.39 14.89 4.75
C MET A 76 -19.94 15.07 6.17
N TYR A 77 -19.18 15.77 6.99
CA TYR A 77 -19.48 16.06 8.39
C TYR A 77 -19.11 17.50 8.69
N GLU A 78 -20.06 18.27 9.19
CA GLU A 78 -19.85 19.66 9.59
C GLU A 78 -19.38 19.71 11.04
N ILE A 79 -18.20 20.29 11.25
CA ILE A 79 -17.63 20.57 12.56
C ILE A 79 -18.07 21.97 12.96
N GLN A 80 -19.00 22.02 13.90
CA GLN A 80 -19.50 23.26 14.46
C GLN A 80 -18.63 23.67 15.64
N GLN A 81 -17.99 24.83 15.51
CA GLN A 81 -17.07 25.38 16.49
C GLN A 81 -17.77 26.48 17.26
N LYS A 82 -17.72 26.45 18.60
CA LYS A 82 -18.27 27.57 19.40
C LYS A 82 -17.51 28.88 19.17
N ILE A 83 -16.22 28.79 18.81
CA ILE A 83 -15.33 29.94 18.56
C ILE A 83 -14.60 29.69 17.23
N GLY A 84 -15.06 30.29 16.13
CA GLY A 84 -14.43 30.13 14.82
C GLY A 84 -15.41 30.00 13.68
N GLU A 85 -14.89 29.65 12.52
CA GLU A 85 -15.69 29.30 11.36
C GLU A 85 -15.97 27.80 11.38
N ASN A 86 -17.22 27.41 11.12
CA ASN A 86 -17.53 26.00 10.93
C ASN A 86 -16.85 25.52 9.66
N TYR A 87 -16.32 24.30 9.69
CA TYR A 87 -15.72 23.69 8.52
C TYR A 87 -16.28 22.29 8.33
N THR A 88 -16.31 21.84 7.08
CA THR A 88 -16.88 20.54 6.74
C THR A 88 -15.78 19.63 6.25
N VAL A 89 -15.78 18.39 6.71
CA VAL A 89 -14.73 17.40 6.46
C VAL A 89 -15.32 16.07 6.04
N ASN A 90 -14.53 15.25 5.38
CA ASN A 90 -14.96 13.91 5.00
C ASN A 90 -15.01 12.95 6.21
N SER A 91 -15.59 11.77 5.98
CA SER A 91 -15.77 10.73 7.00
C SER A 91 -14.47 10.25 7.64
N HIS A 92 -13.35 10.43 6.95
CA HIS A 92 -12.03 9.95 7.35
C HIS A 92 -11.13 11.03 7.98
N HIS A 93 -11.54 12.31 8.01
CA HIS A 93 -10.69 13.41 8.44
C HIS A 93 -10.22 13.29 9.90
N ILE A 94 -8.95 13.63 10.16
CA ILE A 94 -8.37 13.58 11.51
C ILE A 94 -8.59 14.91 12.23
N LEU A 95 -9.50 14.91 13.19
CA LEU A 95 -9.74 16.01 14.11
C LEU A 95 -8.60 16.11 15.12
N CYS A 96 -8.03 17.31 15.28
CA CYS A 96 -7.07 17.62 16.33
C CYS A 96 -7.79 18.27 17.51
N LEU A 97 -7.98 17.51 18.58
CA LEU A 97 -8.67 17.96 19.79
C LEU A 97 -7.69 18.02 20.97
N MET A 98 -8.08 18.68 22.04
CA MET A 98 -7.34 18.75 23.29
C MET A 98 -8.18 18.11 24.39
N ASN A 99 -7.58 17.18 25.13
CA ASN A 99 -8.25 16.58 26.27
C ASN A 99 -8.11 17.51 27.47
N GLN A 100 -9.23 18.03 27.97
CA GLN A 100 -9.25 19.00 29.07
C GLN A 100 -8.60 18.47 30.37
N ASN A 101 -8.70 17.17 30.63
CA ASN A 101 -8.18 16.57 31.87
C ASN A 101 -6.66 16.40 31.85
N THR A 102 -6.06 16.24 30.68
CA THR A 102 -4.62 15.94 30.53
C THR A 102 -3.83 17.08 29.91
N GLY A 103 -4.49 18.04 29.26
CA GLY A 103 -3.84 19.08 28.47
C GLY A 103 -3.13 18.56 27.22
N ASN A 104 -3.29 17.28 26.89
CA ASN A 104 -2.63 16.65 25.74
C ASN A 104 -3.52 16.73 24.49
N GLU A 105 -2.86 16.85 23.34
CA GLU A 105 -3.50 16.72 22.03
C GLU A 105 -4.01 15.28 21.81
N PHE A 106 -5.23 15.17 21.33
CA PHE A 106 -5.98 13.97 21.06
C PHE A 106 -6.46 14.00 19.60
N LEU A 107 -5.95 13.10 18.77
CA LEU A 107 -6.31 13.02 17.36
C LEU A 107 -7.43 11.99 17.17
N ILE A 108 -8.46 12.26 16.39
CA ILE A 108 -9.48 11.23 16.13
C ILE A 108 -10.10 11.41 14.77
N ASN A 109 -10.45 10.30 14.12
CA ASN A 109 -11.19 10.36 12.88
C ASN A 109 -12.62 10.87 13.15
N THR A 110 -13.16 11.68 12.23
CA THR A 110 -14.54 12.17 12.29
C THR A 110 -15.58 11.07 12.47
N GLN A 111 -15.43 9.92 11.81
CA GLN A 111 -16.33 8.77 12.00
C GLN A 111 -16.16 8.14 13.39
N ASP A 112 -14.92 7.87 13.81
CA ASP A 112 -14.60 7.26 15.11
C ASP A 112 -15.07 8.15 16.28
N PHE A 113 -15.14 9.47 16.09
CA PHE A 113 -15.69 10.40 17.08
C PHE A 113 -17.14 10.05 17.44
N PHE A 114 -17.97 9.57 16.51
CA PHE A 114 -19.35 9.19 16.82
C PHE A 114 -19.44 7.95 17.70
N GLU A 115 -18.46 7.05 17.59
CA GLU A 115 -18.41 5.78 18.33
C GLU A 115 -17.87 5.96 19.77
N LEU A 116 -17.31 7.12 20.11
CA LEU A 116 -16.86 7.42 21.47
C LEU A 116 -18.02 7.54 22.48
N ASP A 117 -17.74 7.13 23.72
CA ASP A 117 -18.63 7.36 24.86
C ASP A 117 -18.92 8.86 25.07
N ASP A 118 -20.16 9.23 25.39
CA ASP A 118 -20.58 10.63 25.57
C ASP A 118 -19.80 11.37 26.67
N ASN A 119 -19.31 10.64 27.67
CA ASN A 119 -18.46 11.21 28.73
C ASN A 119 -17.06 11.57 28.23
N LYS A 120 -16.52 10.84 27.25
CA LYS A 120 -15.22 11.18 26.63
C LYS A 120 -15.39 12.33 25.64
N LYS A 121 -16.46 12.34 24.85
CA LYS A 121 -16.78 13.44 23.92
C LYS A 121 -16.85 14.80 24.61
N LYS A 122 -17.43 14.87 25.82
CA LYS A 122 -17.54 16.10 26.62
C LYS A 122 -16.19 16.68 27.06
N ASN A 123 -15.15 15.85 27.15
CA ASN A 123 -13.82 16.25 27.62
C ASN A 123 -12.85 16.59 26.46
N LEU A 124 -13.33 16.51 25.21
CA LEU A 124 -12.56 16.79 24.01
C LEU A 124 -12.97 18.14 23.42
N PHE A 125 -12.01 19.03 23.28
CA PHE A 125 -12.24 20.40 22.82
C PHE A 125 -11.37 20.72 21.61
N GLY A 126 -11.87 21.54 20.68
CA GLY A 126 -11.02 22.13 19.64
C GLY A 126 -10.10 23.18 20.24
N PHE A 127 -8.94 23.40 19.63
CA PHE A 127 -7.99 24.41 20.08
C PHE A 127 -7.39 25.17 18.89
N LYS A 128 -7.04 26.44 19.12
CA LYS A 128 -6.48 27.35 18.12
C LYS A 128 -5.14 27.93 18.53
N ASN A 129 -4.25 28.13 17.55
CA ASN A 129 -2.99 28.85 17.73
C ASN A 129 -3.07 30.21 17.03
N LYS A 130 -2.79 31.30 17.76
CA LYS A 130 -2.73 32.68 17.23
C LYS A 130 -1.34 33.30 17.44
N LYS A 131 -0.81 34.02 16.45
CA LYS A 131 0.43 34.80 16.59
C LYS A 131 0.16 36.00 17.49
N GLY A 132 0.87 36.13 18.62
CA GLY A 132 0.81 37.35 19.44
C GLY A 132 1.12 37.21 20.93
N TYR A 133 1.12 36.01 21.51
CA TYR A 133 1.44 35.83 22.93
C TYR A 133 2.59 34.84 23.13
N GLN A 134 3.74 35.36 23.54
CA GLN A 134 4.72 34.56 24.26
C GLN A 134 4.03 34.09 25.55
N ASN A 135 3.94 32.77 25.70
CA ASN A 135 3.31 32.00 26.78
C ASN A 135 1.79 31.77 26.69
N LEU A 136 1.47 30.51 26.39
CA LEU A 136 0.36 29.68 26.89
C LEU A 136 -1.02 30.36 27.05
N ILE A 137 -1.89 30.18 26.05
CA ILE A 137 -3.22 29.56 26.15
C ILE A 137 -3.83 29.59 24.74
N SER A 138 -4.08 28.40 24.19
CA SER A 138 -4.94 28.20 23.04
C SER A 138 -6.39 28.51 23.43
N ASP A 139 -7.17 29.15 22.55
CA ASP A 139 -8.62 29.24 22.77
C ASP A 139 -9.17 27.81 22.67
N ILE A 140 -9.55 27.20 23.79
CA ILE A 140 -10.15 25.87 23.87
C ILE A 140 -11.67 26.03 23.77
N TYR A 141 -12.32 25.34 22.83
CA TYR A 141 -13.75 25.45 22.60
C TYR A 141 -14.41 24.12 22.35
N GLN A 142 -15.68 24.03 22.76
CA GLN A 142 -16.48 22.84 22.52
C GLN A 142 -16.80 22.73 21.03
N ILE A 143 -16.69 21.52 20.50
CA ILE A 143 -17.08 21.19 19.13
C ILE A 143 -18.32 20.30 19.12
N SER A 144 -19.16 20.44 18.11
CA SER A 144 -20.25 19.51 17.81
C SER A 144 -20.19 19.09 16.36
N ILE A 145 -20.40 17.80 16.08
CA ILE A 145 -20.29 17.25 14.74
C ILE A 145 -21.67 16.86 14.23
N GLN A 146 -22.03 17.35 13.04
CA GLN A 146 -23.27 17.00 12.36
C GLN A 146 -22.98 16.25 11.06
N LYS A 147 -23.65 15.12 10.85
CA LYS A 147 -23.56 14.36 9.59
C LYS A 147 -24.27 15.15 8.47
N LYS A 148 -23.55 15.48 7.41
CA LYS A 148 -24.07 16.11 6.18
C LYS A 148 -24.22 15.06 5.09
N ASN A 149 -24.70 15.45 3.91
CA ASN A 149 -24.84 14.57 2.75
C ASN A 149 -23.47 14.23 2.14
N ILE A 150 -23.48 13.29 1.17
CA ILE A 150 -22.31 13.01 0.34
C ILE A 150 -22.05 14.22 -0.55
N ASP A 151 -20.82 14.75 -0.52
CA ASP A 151 -20.41 15.91 -1.33
C ASP A 151 -18.94 15.81 -1.74
N ASN A 152 -18.50 16.73 -2.59
CA ASN A 152 -17.13 16.81 -3.04
C ASN A 152 -16.20 17.34 -1.93
N TYR A 153 -15.06 16.71 -1.79
CA TYR A 153 -13.99 17.13 -0.90
C TYR A 153 -12.73 17.49 -1.69
N TYR A 154 -11.87 18.29 -1.10
CA TYR A 154 -10.56 18.70 -1.59
C TYR A 154 -9.54 18.58 -0.45
N GLY A 155 -8.31 18.22 -0.78
CA GLY A 155 -7.24 18.04 0.19
C GLY A 155 -5.88 18.20 -0.46
N PHE A 156 -4.85 18.26 0.37
CA PHE A 156 -3.46 18.41 -0.07
C PHE A 156 -2.55 17.74 0.96
N THR A 157 -1.25 17.63 0.72
CA THR A 157 -0.26 17.22 1.74
C THR A 157 0.89 18.20 1.74
N ILE A 158 1.49 18.35 2.92
CA ILE A 158 2.62 19.21 3.17
C ILE A 158 3.87 18.44 3.55
N ASP A 159 5.02 19.09 3.46
CA ASP A 159 6.26 18.63 4.08
C ASP A 159 6.25 18.82 5.61
N GLY A 160 7.25 18.29 6.31
CA GLY A 160 7.45 18.50 7.75
C GLY A 160 6.58 17.64 8.68
N ASN A 161 6.08 18.23 9.77
CA ASN A 161 5.32 17.56 10.83
C ASN A 161 3.83 17.34 10.48
N ASN A 162 3.43 17.60 9.23
CA ASN A 162 2.08 17.36 8.72
C ASN A 162 0.94 18.09 9.47
N LEU A 163 1.28 19.10 10.28
CA LEU A 163 0.33 19.97 10.97
C LEU A 163 0.31 21.35 10.31
N PHE A 164 -0.88 21.88 10.06
CA PHE A 164 -1.07 23.20 9.46
C PHE A 164 -2.32 23.90 10.01
N LEU A 165 -2.39 25.21 9.75
CA LEU A 165 -3.46 26.08 10.23
C LEU A 165 -4.52 26.33 9.14
N LEU A 166 -5.79 26.28 9.54
CA LEU A 166 -6.88 26.90 8.79
C LEU A 166 -6.81 28.44 8.94
N ALA A 167 -7.50 29.18 8.08
CA ALA A 167 -7.50 30.64 8.10
C ALA A 167 -7.85 31.24 9.48
N ASP A 168 -8.70 30.54 10.24
CA ASP A 168 -9.16 30.90 11.57
C ASP A 168 -8.23 30.45 12.73
N GLY A 169 -7.07 29.87 12.41
CA GLY A 169 -6.05 29.40 13.36
C GLY A 169 -6.30 28.01 13.94
N THR A 170 -7.28 27.25 13.41
CA THR A 170 -7.53 25.85 13.81
C THR A 170 -6.39 24.95 13.35
N VAL A 171 -5.86 24.12 14.24
CA VAL A 171 -4.79 23.15 13.91
C VAL A 171 -5.42 21.89 13.31
N THR A 172 -4.88 21.44 12.18
CA THR A 172 -5.31 20.20 11.51
C THR A 172 -4.10 19.35 11.09
N HIS A 173 -4.31 18.06 10.84
CA HIS A 173 -3.23 17.08 10.67
C HIS A 173 -3.36 16.25 9.38
N ASN A 174 -2.24 15.71 8.88
CA ASN A 174 -2.15 15.14 7.56
C ASN A 174 -1.11 14.01 7.37
N SER A 175 -1.33 12.77 7.85
CA SER A 175 -0.29 11.72 7.73
C SER A 175 -0.79 10.33 7.32
N SER A 176 0.10 9.57 6.65
CA SER A 176 -0.02 8.13 6.32
C SER A 176 1.20 7.36 6.82
N MET A 177 1.05 6.05 7.09
CA MET A 177 2.16 5.21 7.56
C MET A 177 3.33 5.20 6.57
N VAL A 178 3.06 4.90 5.30
CA VAL A 178 4.12 4.71 4.31
C VAL A 178 4.84 6.03 4.02
N ASN A 179 4.13 7.16 4.07
CA ASN A 179 4.78 8.47 3.99
C ASN A 179 5.70 8.73 5.20
N THR A 180 5.33 8.29 6.40
CA THR A 180 6.17 8.45 7.60
C THR A 180 7.47 7.64 7.51
N VAL A 181 7.41 6.44 6.93
CA VAL A 181 8.59 5.56 6.83
C VAL A 181 9.45 5.91 5.61
N CYS A 182 8.85 6.19 4.45
CA CYS A 182 9.57 6.41 3.20
C CYS A 182 9.83 7.88 2.86
N ASN A 183 9.17 8.83 3.55
CA ASN A 183 9.05 10.24 3.14
C ASN A 183 8.55 10.40 1.69
N GLN A 184 7.73 9.45 1.23
CA GLN A 184 7.18 9.40 -0.12
C GLN A 184 5.75 8.86 -0.11
N ARG A 185 4.90 9.38 -1.01
CA ARG A 185 3.53 8.90 -1.20
C ARG A 185 3.50 7.60 -2.01
N THR A 186 2.61 6.68 -1.63
CA THR A 186 2.35 5.42 -2.35
C THR A 186 1.35 5.56 -3.49
N GLN A 187 0.45 6.55 -3.40
CA GLN A 187 -0.58 6.85 -4.41
C GLN A 187 0.03 7.59 -5.60
N LYS A 188 -0.09 7.01 -6.79
CA LYS A 188 0.49 7.56 -8.03
C LYS A 188 -0.57 7.81 -9.12
N HIS A 189 -1.81 7.32 -8.94
CA HIS A 189 -2.86 7.45 -9.95
C HIS A 189 -3.83 8.59 -9.65
N SER A 190 -4.26 9.33 -10.68
CA SER A 190 -5.21 10.44 -10.54
C SER A 190 -6.53 10.02 -9.87
N SER A 191 -7.05 8.84 -10.19
CA SER A 191 -8.26 8.28 -9.52
C SER A 191 -8.05 7.89 -8.05
N GLU A 192 -6.82 7.60 -7.63
CA GLU A 192 -6.45 7.32 -6.23
C GLU A 192 -6.36 8.61 -5.43
N HIS A 193 -5.76 9.66 -6.03
CA HIS A 193 -5.83 11.02 -5.48
C HIS A 193 -7.28 11.50 -5.34
N ILE A 194 -8.14 11.10 -6.28
CA ILE A 194 -9.55 11.50 -6.19
C ILE A 194 -10.21 10.86 -4.98
N LYS A 195 -10.09 9.55 -4.79
CA LYS A 195 -10.80 8.86 -3.70
C LYS A 195 -10.05 8.82 -2.37
N ASN A 196 -8.83 9.39 -2.32
CA ASN A 196 -7.94 9.42 -1.17
C ASN A 196 -7.74 8.05 -0.50
N ILE A 197 -7.86 6.99 -1.30
CA ILE A 197 -7.61 5.60 -0.94
C ILE A 197 -6.74 4.98 -2.03
N THR A 198 -5.88 4.05 -1.64
CA THR A 198 -5.02 3.29 -2.55
C THR A 198 -5.87 2.27 -3.33
N ILE A 199 -6.47 2.65 -4.46
CA ILE A 199 -7.37 1.76 -5.24
C ILE A 199 -6.60 0.64 -5.94
N LYS A 200 -5.46 0.98 -6.55
CA LYS A 200 -4.50 0.02 -7.11
C LYS A 200 -3.34 -0.11 -6.13
N LEU A 201 -2.49 -1.11 -6.32
CA LEU A 201 -1.29 -1.28 -5.48
C LEU A 201 -0.44 0.00 -5.50
N GLY A 202 -0.26 0.58 -4.31
CA GLY A 202 0.57 1.77 -4.10
C GLY A 202 2.01 1.36 -3.83
N TYR A 203 2.97 2.17 -4.29
CA TYR A 203 4.38 1.78 -4.23
C TYR A 203 5.27 2.92 -3.78
N ALA A 204 6.15 2.64 -2.83
CA ALA A 204 7.16 3.59 -2.36
C ALA A 204 8.42 2.84 -1.91
N ASN A 205 9.58 3.24 -2.40
CA ASN A 205 10.83 2.68 -1.93
C ASN A 205 11.47 3.56 -0.85
N ALA A 206 12.26 2.92 0.01
CA ALA A 206 13.01 3.59 1.07
C ALA A 206 14.39 2.98 1.24
N LYS A 207 15.37 3.85 1.52
CA LYS A 207 16.72 3.46 1.90
C LYS A 207 16.88 3.58 3.41
N ILE A 208 17.38 2.52 4.04
CA ILE A 208 17.65 2.47 5.48
C ILE A 208 19.14 2.60 5.70
N PHE A 209 19.51 3.61 6.48
CA PHE A 209 20.87 3.92 6.86
C PHE A 209 21.08 3.63 8.35
N LYS A 210 22.33 3.26 8.70
CA LYS A 210 22.77 3.09 10.09
C LYS A 210 23.96 3.98 10.38
N CYS A 211 23.88 4.69 11.50
CA CYS A 211 25.00 5.39 12.09
C CYS A 211 25.85 4.44 12.93
N SER A 212 27.18 4.54 12.82
CA SER A 212 28.12 3.73 13.62
C SER A 212 28.26 4.19 15.07
N ASN A 213 27.93 5.46 15.36
CA ASN A 213 28.26 6.12 16.62
C ASN A 213 27.07 6.24 17.59
N CYS A 214 25.83 6.16 17.09
CA CYS A 214 24.64 6.25 17.94
C CYS A 214 24.26 4.90 18.58
N PRO A 215 23.63 4.91 19.77
CA PRO A 215 23.07 3.70 20.36
C PRO A 215 21.87 3.21 19.54
N GLU A 216 21.63 1.90 19.55
CA GLU A 216 20.40 1.32 18.98
C GLU A 216 19.20 1.59 19.90
N PRO A 217 18.01 1.91 19.36
CA PRO A 217 17.63 1.98 17.94
C PRO A 217 17.86 3.36 17.30
N GLU A 218 18.34 4.35 18.04
CA GLU A 218 18.47 5.75 17.58
C GLU A 218 19.40 5.92 16.37
N CYS A 219 20.28 4.95 16.14
CA CYS A 219 21.20 4.90 15.00
C CYS A 219 20.55 4.64 13.64
N TYR A 220 19.28 4.21 13.59
CA TYR A 220 18.60 3.88 12.33
C TYR A 220 17.76 5.05 11.82
N GLU A 221 17.90 5.35 10.54
CA GLU A 221 17.12 6.38 9.86
C GLU A 221 16.76 5.92 8.44
N SER A 222 15.60 6.34 7.95
CA SER A 222 15.12 5.99 6.61
C SER A 222 14.86 7.24 5.79
N PHE A 223 15.25 7.18 4.52
CA PHE A 223 15.12 8.25 3.54
C PHE A 223 14.53 7.72 2.24
N GLY A 224 14.00 8.61 1.39
CA GLY A 224 13.54 8.25 0.05
C GLY A 224 14.70 7.82 -0.85
N SER A 225 14.40 7.12 -1.94
CA SER A 225 15.42 6.53 -2.83
C SER A 225 16.36 7.54 -3.49
N HIS A 226 15.93 8.79 -3.67
CA HIS A 226 16.74 9.87 -4.26
C HIS A 226 17.95 10.24 -3.40
N VAL A 227 17.91 9.93 -2.10
CA VAL A 227 19.02 10.22 -1.18
C VAL A 227 20.14 9.18 -1.39
N LYS A 228 21.28 9.63 -1.94
CA LYS A 228 22.48 8.79 -2.13
C LYS A 228 23.38 8.73 -0.90
N LYS A 229 23.48 9.85 -0.17
CA LYS A 229 24.29 9.98 1.06
C LYS A 229 23.44 10.63 2.13
N ALA A 230 23.45 10.05 3.33
CA ALA A 230 22.72 10.55 4.48
C ALA A 230 23.68 10.87 5.62
N PHE A 231 23.38 11.93 6.38
CA PHE A 231 24.16 12.35 7.52
C PHE A 231 23.31 12.26 8.78
N CYS A 232 23.90 11.75 9.86
CA CYS A 232 23.20 11.56 11.12
C CYS A 232 22.78 12.90 11.73
N THR A 233 21.48 13.08 11.98
CA THR A 233 20.93 14.30 12.63
C THR A 233 21.12 14.29 14.14
N SER A 234 21.21 13.10 14.76
CA SER A 234 21.32 12.92 16.21
C SER A 234 22.76 12.97 16.74
N CYS A 235 23.76 12.95 15.86
CA CYS A 235 25.16 12.87 16.21
C CYS A 235 25.79 14.28 16.28
N PRO A 236 26.59 14.61 17.30
CA PRO A 236 27.26 15.91 17.40
C PRO A 236 28.21 16.18 16.20
N GLY A 237 28.78 15.14 15.60
CA GLY A 237 29.69 15.23 14.44
C GLY A 237 29.03 15.14 13.06
N LYS A 238 27.71 14.92 12.96
CA LYS A 238 26.98 14.67 11.68
C LYS A 238 27.71 13.71 10.74
N GLU A 239 28.15 12.57 11.25
CA GLU A 239 28.86 11.56 10.46
C GLU A 239 28.00 11.00 9.31
N GLU A 240 28.67 10.58 8.23
CA GLU A 240 28.02 9.91 7.10
C GLU A 240 27.51 8.54 7.53
N MET A 241 26.22 8.31 7.32
CA MET A 241 25.58 7.05 7.68
C MET A 241 25.82 6.00 6.59
N LYS A 242 26.00 4.75 6.99
CA LYS A 242 26.17 3.64 6.06
C LYS A 242 24.81 3.14 5.56
N LEU A 243 24.63 3.04 4.25
CA LEU A 243 23.46 2.37 3.68
C LEU A 243 23.52 0.89 4.04
N ILE A 244 22.47 0.39 4.69
CA ILE A 244 22.33 -1.04 4.99
C ILE A 244 21.43 -1.71 3.98
N ARG A 245 20.32 -1.06 3.60
CA ARG A 245 19.31 -1.71 2.78
C ARG A 245 18.47 -0.72 1.98
N HIS A 246 18.03 -1.17 0.81
CA HIS A 246 17.00 -0.50 0.01
C HIS A 246 15.79 -1.44 -0.08
N ILE A 247 14.64 -0.96 0.39
CA ILE A 247 13.40 -1.72 0.47
C ILE A 247 12.31 -1.05 -0.36
N SER A 248 11.38 -1.85 -0.84
CA SER A 248 10.19 -1.43 -1.58
C SER A 248 8.96 -1.76 -0.72
N PHE A 249 8.09 -0.79 -0.51
CA PHE A 249 6.81 -1.00 0.15
C PHE A 249 5.69 -1.12 -0.89
N VAL A 250 4.90 -2.17 -0.74
CA VAL A 250 3.68 -2.40 -1.50
C VAL A 250 2.50 -2.10 -0.57
N ASP A 251 1.91 -0.92 -0.76
CA ASP A 251 0.76 -0.46 0.00
C ASP A 251 -0.51 -1.11 -0.56
N CYS A 252 -1.08 -2.03 0.21
CA CYS A 252 -2.32 -2.68 -0.14
C CYS A 252 -3.51 -1.94 0.47
N PRO A 253 -4.58 -1.69 -0.31
CA PRO A 253 -5.79 -1.13 0.25
C PRO A 253 -6.37 -2.02 1.36
N GLY A 254 -6.71 -1.39 2.49
CA GLY A 254 -7.35 -2.06 3.62
C GLY A 254 -8.89 -2.07 3.59
N HIS A 255 -9.52 -1.65 2.50
CA HIS A 255 -10.98 -1.65 2.37
C HIS A 255 -11.49 -2.99 1.86
N ASN A 256 -12.60 -3.50 2.40
CA ASN A 256 -13.14 -4.83 2.05
C ASN A 256 -13.43 -5.00 0.55
N ASP A 257 -13.87 -3.93 -0.11
CA ASP A 257 -14.13 -3.93 -1.56
C ASP A 257 -12.85 -4.09 -2.42
N LEU A 258 -11.69 -3.81 -1.82
CA LEU A 258 -10.38 -3.84 -2.47
C LEU A 258 -9.52 -5.02 -2.00
N LEU A 259 -10.13 -5.99 -1.31
CA LEU A 259 -9.48 -7.25 -0.91
C LEU A 259 -8.86 -7.97 -2.12
N LEU A 260 -9.50 -7.89 -3.30
CA LEU A 260 -8.97 -8.45 -4.54
C LEU A 260 -7.65 -7.79 -4.97
N THR A 261 -7.56 -6.46 -4.84
CA THR A 261 -6.32 -5.72 -5.09
C THR A 261 -5.25 -6.14 -4.10
N MET A 262 -5.59 -6.29 -2.81
CA MET A 262 -4.63 -6.77 -1.81
C MET A 262 -4.10 -8.18 -2.13
N LEU A 263 -4.98 -9.11 -2.50
CA LEU A 263 -4.60 -10.47 -2.92
C LEU A 263 -3.74 -10.48 -4.17
N SER A 264 -3.94 -9.52 -5.08
CA SER A 264 -3.08 -9.36 -6.25
C SER A 264 -1.64 -8.96 -5.89
N GLY A 265 -1.45 -8.28 -4.76
CA GLY A 265 -0.12 -7.88 -4.26
C GLY A 265 0.66 -9.01 -3.59
N VAL A 266 -0.04 -10.03 -3.07
CA VAL A 266 0.57 -11.13 -2.29
C VAL A 266 1.68 -11.85 -3.06
N GLY A 267 1.48 -12.15 -4.34
CA GLY A 267 2.46 -12.89 -5.16
C GLY A 267 3.75 -12.13 -5.49
N VAL A 268 3.88 -10.89 -5.00
CA VAL A 268 5.01 -9.97 -5.25
C VAL A 268 5.77 -9.65 -3.96
N MET A 269 5.14 -9.88 -2.81
CA MET A 269 5.68 -9.57 -1.49
C MET A 269 6.64 -10.68 -1.03
N ASP A 270 7.75 -10.29 -0.42
CA ASP A 270 8.63 -11.24 0.28
C ASP A 270 8.28 -11.34 1.77
N HIS A 271 7.91 -10.20 2.36
CA HIS A 271 7.54 -10.07 3.77
C HIS A 271 6.32 -9.16 3.91
N SER A 272 5.66 -9.21 5.06
CA SER A 272 4.47 -8.37 5.31
C SER A 272 4.49 -7.67 6.66
N ILE A 273 4.07 -6.41 6.66
CA ILE A 273 3.78 -5.61 7.84
C ILE A 273 2.27 -5.48 7.96
N VAL A 274 1.70 -6.06 9.01
CA VAL A 274 0.28 -5.95 9.32
C VAL A 274 0.07 -4.78 10.28
N VAL A 275 -0.72 -3.78 9.87
CA VAL A 275 -0.99 -2.58 10.65
C VAL A 275 -2.35 -2.68 11.29
N VAL A 276 -2.37 -2.60 12.62
CA VAL A 276 -3.56 -2.71 13.44
C VAL A 276 -3.75 -1.41 14.21
N SER A 277 -4.91 -0.78 14.08
CA SER A 277 -5.27 0.38 14.91
C SER A 277 -5.51 -0.09 16.35
N GLY A 278 -4.75 0.44 17.30
CA GLY A 278 -4.93 0.20 18.73
C GLY A 278 -5.97 1.10 19.40
N ALA A 279 -6.39 2.18 18.73
CA ALA A 279 -7.38 3.12 19.24
C ALA A 279 -8.80 2.51 19.35
N GLU A 280 -9.09 1.51 18.53
CA GLU A 280 -10.41 0.90 18.39
C GLU A 280 -10.43 -0.53 18.97
N ASP A 281 -11.62 -1.06 19.25
CA ASP A 281 -11.83 -2.44 19.70
C ASP A 281 -11.40 -3.47 18.66
N LEU A 282 -10.39 -4.27 19.04
CA LEU A 282 -9.85 -5.36 18.23
C LEU A 282 -10.93 -6.40 17.85
N SER A 283 -11.92 -6.59 18.72
CA SER A 283 -13.01 -7.56 18.53
C SER A 283 -14.04 -7.15 17.49
N SER A 284 -14.21 -5.85 17.20
CA SER A 284 -15.21 -5.35 16.25
C SER A 284 -14.68 -5.26 14.81
N LYS A 285 -13.37 -5.37 14.58
CA LYS A 285 -12.78 -5.21 13.24
C LYS A 285 -12.85 -6.47 12.39
N ARG A 286 -13.85 -6.53 11.50
CA ARG A 286 -13.87 -7.45 10.36
C ARG A 286 -12.61 -7.32 9.48
N GLN A 287 -12.13 -6.10 9.24
CA GLN A 287 -10.90 -5.82 8.47
C GLN A 287 -9.64 -6.45 9.09
N LEU A 288 -9.50 -6.41 10.42
CA LEU A 288 -8.35 -7.01 11.11
C LEU A 288 -8.29 -8.52 10.83
N LYS A 289 -9.44 -9.19 10.93
CA LYS A 289 -9.56 -10.63 10.65
C LYS A 289 -9.21 -10.91 9.20
N GLU A 290 -9.74 -10.13 8.25
CA GLU A 290 -9.48 -10.31 6.82
C GLU A 290 -8.00 -10.10 6.45
N HIS A 291 -7.32 -9.09 7.02
CA HIS A 291 -5.88 -8.87 6.78
C HIS A 291 -5.00 -9.95 7.39
N ILE A 292 -5.29 -10.40 8.63
CA ILE A 292 -4.54 -11.49 9.27
C ILE A 292 -4.77 -12.81 8.52
N THR A 293 -5.99 -13.07 8.08
CA THR A 293 -6.32 -14.23 7.23
C THR A 293 -5.56 -14.16 5.91
N ALA A 294 -5.57 -13.03 5.22
CA ALA A 294 -4.85 -12.89 3.97
C ALA A 294 -3.34 -13.01 4.15
N ALA A 295 -2.78 -12.43 5.20
CA ALA A 295 -1.39 -12.61 5.59
C ALA A 295 -1.08 -14.10 5.80
N SER A 296 -1.94 -14.82 6.52
CA SER A 296 -1.78 -16.27 6.78
C SER A 296 -1.81 -17.11 5.50
N ILE A 297 -2.64 -16.75 4.54
CA ILE A 297 -2.73 -17.43 3.23
C ILE A 297 -1.53 -17.13 2.34
N SER A 298 -0.86 -16.00 2.58
CA SER A 298 0.28 -15.56 1.77
C SER A 298 1.54 -16.40 1.97
N GLU A 299 1.62 -17.19 3.06
CA GLU A 299 2.77 -18.05 3.40
C GLU A 299 4.15 -17.37 3.29
N LEU A 300 4.21 -16.08 3.63
CA LEU A 300 5.46 -15.33 3.65
C LEU A 300 6.34 -15.82 4.79
N GLU A 301 7.66 -15.72 4.62
CA GLU A 301 8.61 -16.22 5.63
C GLU A 301 8.57 -15.40 6.92
N ASN A 302 8.42 -14.07 6.81
CA ASN A 302 8.45 -13.18 7.96
C ASN A 302 7.32 -12.15 7.93
N TYR A 303 6.76 -11.92 9.11
CA TYR A 303 5.75 -10.91 9.36
C TYR A 303 6.18 -9.99 10.49
N ILE A 304 5.68 -8.76 10.47
CA ILE A 304 5.78 -7.81 11.59
C ILE A 304 4.39 -7.24 11.82
N VAL A 305 3.92 -7.18 13.05
CA VAL A 305 2.64 -6.57 13.39
C VAL A 305 2.91 -5.21 14.03
N CYS A 306 2.32 -4.14 13.50
CA CYS A 306 2.40 -2.80 14.07
C CYS A 306 1.07 -2.44 14.74
N LEU A 307 1.10 -2.19 16.05
CA LEU A 307 -0.03 -1.63 16.78
C LEU A 307 0.06 -0.10 16.70
N ASN A 308 -0.69 0.50 15.77
CA ASN A 308 -0.65 1.91 15.41
C ASN A 308 -1.70 2.74 16.20
N LYS A 309 -1.61 4.07 16.12
CA LYS A 309 -2.49 5.05 16.78
C LYS A 309 -2.46 4.99 18.32
N LEU A 310 -1.33 4.59 18.89
CA LEU A 310 -1.16 4.53 20.35
C LEU A 310 -1.16 5.91 21.02
N ASP A 311 -0.99 6.97 20.26
CA ASP A 311 -1.14 8.36 20.72
C ASP A 311 -2.55 8.68 21.23
N LEU A 312 -3.54 7.84 20.91
CA LEU A 312 -4.96 8.07 21.23
C LEU A 312 -5.42 7.34 22.49
N ILE A 313 -4.57 6.52 23.08
CA ILE A 313 -4.95 5.67 24.22
C ILE A 313 -3.94 5.83 25.35
N ASP A 314 -4.41 5.62 26.56
CA ASP A 314 -3.56 5.55 27.74
C ASP A 314 -2.73 4.25 27.75
N LYS A 315 -1.68 4.25 28.58
CA LYS A 315 -0.72 3.15 28.67
C LYS A 315 -1.37 1.84 29.12
N ASP A 316 -2.34 1.89 30.03
CA ASP A 316 -2.98 0.70 30.57
C ASP A 316 -3.91 0.07 29.53
N THR A 317 -4.69 0.90 28.83
CA THR A 317 -5.47 0.46 27.67
C THR A 317 -4.58 -0.12 26.58
N SER A 318 -3.46 0.55 26.25
CA SER A 318 -2.49 0.06 25.26
C SER A 318 -1.97 -1.34 25.60
N MET A 319 -1.59 -1.56 26.87
CA MET A 319 -1.13 -2.86 27.34
C MET A 319 -2.23 -3.93 27.24
N SER A 320 -3.48 -3.57 27.61
CA SER A 320 -4.63 -4.46 27.44
C SER A 320 -4.85 -4.85 25.96
N ARG A 321 -4.73 -3.90 25.03
CA ARG A 321 -4.84 -4.17 23.59
C ARG A 321 -3.72 -5.07 23.09
N TYR A 322 -2.49 -4.81 23.53
CA TYR A 322 -1.35 -5.64 23.20
C TYR A 322 -1.55 -7.10 23.64
N LEU A 323 -2.02 -7.32 24.87
CA LEU A 323 -2.30 -8.66 25.39
C LEU A 323 -3.42 -9.37 24.61
N LYS A 324 -4.52 -8.65 24.31
CA LYS A 324 -5.61 -9.20 23.49
C LYS A 324 -5.15 -9.57 22.08
N LEU A 325 -4.36 -8.71 21.44
CA LEU A 325 -3.81 -8.98 20.12
C LEU A 325 -2.86 -10.19 20.14
N THR A 326 -2.00 -10.28 21.15
CA THR A 326 -1.10 -11.43 21.34
C THR A 326 -1.90 -12.72 21.49
N GLN A 327 -2.94 -12.72 22.34
CA GLN A 327 -3.83 -13.88 22.50
C GLN A 327 -4.55 -14.26 21.20
N TYR A 328 -4.94 -13.26 20.40
CA TYR A 328 -5.57 -13.50 19.10
C TYR A 328 -4.58 -14.17 18.13
N LEU A 329 -3.34 -13.66 18.05
CA LEU A 329 -2.32 -14.16 17.15
C LEU A 329 -1.84 -15.58 17.49
N LYS A 330 -1.85 -15.99 18.77
CA LYS A 330 -1.52 -17.36 19.19
C LYS A 330 -2.32 -18.45 18.50
N ASN A 331 -3.55 -18.14 18.07
CA ASN A 331 -4.39 -19.11 17.38
C ASN A 331 -4.18 -19.11 15.86
N THR A 332 -3.22 -18.34 15.35
CA THR A 332 -2.97 -18.15 13.92
C THR A 332 -1.52 -18.54 13.59
N PRO A 333 -1.17 -18.74 12.30
CA PRO A 333 0.22 -18.95 11.88
C PRO A 333 1.18 -17.81 12.25
N LEU A 334 0.66 -16.69 12.78
CA LEU A 334 1.39 -15.50 13.20
C LEU A 334 1.69 -15.49 14.71
N GLU A 335 1.71 -16.64 15.39
CA GLU A 335 1.88 -16.74 16.85
C GLU A 335 3.15 -16.04 17.38
N ASP A 336 4.30 -16.26 16.75
CA ASP A 336 5.61 -15.75 17.19
C ASP A 336 6.02 -14.41 16.55
N VAL A 337 5.05 -13.69 15.97
CA VAL A 337 5.34 -12.47 15.20
C VAL A 337 5.63 -11.29 16.13
N PRO A 338 6.69 -10.50 15.89
CA PRO A 338 6.97 -9.30 16.69
C PRO A 338 5.86 -8.26 16.54
N ILE A 339 5.29 -7.84 17.67
CA ILE A 339 4.30 -6.76 17.75
C ILE A 339 5.00 -5.48 18.20
N ILE A 340 5.03 -4.47 17.33
CA ILE A 340 5.68 -3.19 17.58
C ILE A 340 4.63 -2.12 17.88
N PRO A 341 4.64 -1.53 19.09
CA PRO A 341 3.79 -0.39 19.41
C PRO A 341 4.29 0.85 18.67
N THR A 342 3.46 1.45 17.82
CA THR A 342 3.83 2.58 16.95
C THR A 342 2.76 3.68 16.96
N SER A 343 3.20 4.89 16.61
CA SER A 343 2.29 5.93 16.13
C SER A 343 2.96 6.57 14.93
N PHE A 344 2.50 6.21 13.73
CA PHE A 344 3.09 6.77 12.50
C PHE A 344 2.84 8.28 12.39
N ASN A 345 1.67 8.75 12.85
CA ASN A 345 1.35 10.18 12.85
C ASN A 345 2.38 11.02 13.62
N ARG A 346 2.83 10.53 14.78
CA ARG A 346 3.84 11.22 15.61
C ARG A 346 5.27 10.71 15.37
N GLY A 347 5.47 9.78 14.45
CA GLY A 347 6.77 9.12 14.23
C GLY A 347 7.29 8.29 15.42
N ILE A 348 6.43 7.99 16.40
CA ILE A 348 6.82 7.27 17.64
C ILE A 348 7.18 5.83 17.30
N ASN A 349 8.33 5.39 17.81
CA ASN A 349 8.89 4.04 17.64
C ASN A 349 9.17 3.63 16.17
N LYS A 350 9.20 4.58 15.23
CA LYS A 350 9.65 4.32 13.85
C LYS A 350 11.03 3.66 13.82
N LYS A 351 11.96 4.09 14.67
CA LYS A 351 13.32 3.55 14.72
C LYS A 351 13.36 2.08 15.18
N TRP A 352 12.48 1.69 16.09
CA TRP A 352 12.30 0.28 16.47
C TRP A 352 11.80 -0.54 15.28
N LEU A 353 10.81 -0.05 14.53
CA LEU A 353 10.36 -0.71 13.32
C LEU A 353 11.50 -0.91 12.30
N LEU A 354 12.33 0.12 12.07
CA LEU A 354 13.49 0.01 11.17
C LEU A 354 14.50 -1.03 11.64
N LYS A 355 14.78 -1.08 12.95
CA LYS A 355 15.64 -2.11 13.55
C LYS A 355 15.11 -3.52 13.27
N TYR A 356 13.83 -3.77 13.57
CA TYR A 356 13.22 -5.08 13.34
C TYR A 356 13.17 -5.45 11.86
N ILE A 357 12.96 -4.49 10.95
CA ILE A 357 13.06 -4.72 9.51
C ILE A 357 14.45 -5.24 9.13
N ILE A 358 15.51 -4.68 9.70
CA ILE A 358 16.89 -5.11 9.41
C ILE A 358 17.17 -6.49 10.00
N GLU A 359 16.79 -6.72 11.26
CA GLU A 359 17.13 -7.93 12.01
C GLU A 359 16.29 -9.15 11.65
N LYS A 360 15.00 -8.96 11.33
CA LYS A 360 14.05 -10.06 11.11
C LYS A 360 13.76 -10.33 9.65
N LEU A 361 13.68 -9.29 8.82
CA LEU A 361 13.41 -9.50 7.40
C LEU A 361 14.75 -9.81 6.72
N ASN A 362 15.00 -11.07 6.38
CA ASN A 362 16.20 -11.44 5.63
C ASN A 362 15.96 -11.26 4.12
N ASN A 363 17.04 -11.10 3.35
CA ASN A 363 16.93 -11.20 1.90
C ASN A 363 16.56 -12.65 1.56
N PRO A 364 15.43 -12.90 0.86
CA PRO A 364 15.11 -14.25 0.44
C PRO A 364 16.21 -14.77 -0.49
N LYS A 365 16.47 -16.08 -0.44
CA LYS A 365 17.45 -16.70 -1.35
C LYS A 365 16.86 -16.71 -2.75
N ARG A 366 17.43 -15.92 -3.65
CA ARG A 366 16.98 -15.84 -5.04
C ARG A 366 18.01 -16.43 -5.99
N ASP A 367 17.52 -17.21 -6.94
CA ASP A 367 18.35 -17.80 -7.98
C ASP A 367 18.55 -16.77 -9.10
N LEU A 368 19.79 -16.27 -9.19
CA LEU A 368 20.21 -15.29 -10.20
C LEU A 368 20.58 -15.94 -11.54
N GLU A 369 20.92 -17.23 -11.54
CA GLU A 369 21.38 -17.96 -12.72
C GLU A 369 20.20 -18.61 -13.48
N ALA A 370 19.06 -18.78 -12.80
CA ALA A 370 17.82 -19.25 -13.43
C ALA A 370 17.33 -18.31 -14.55
N SER A 371 16.52 -18.84 -15.46
CA SER A 371 15.85 -18.03 -16.48
C SER A 371 14.91 -17.00 -15.85
N PRO A 372 14.92 -15.75 -16.35
CA PRO A 372 14.19 -14.66 -15.73
C PRO A 372 12.68 -14.88 -15.77
N LEU A 373 12.05 -14.59 -14.63
CA LEU A 373 10.59 -14.66 -14.45
C LEU A 373 10.11 -13.36 -13.80
N PHE A 374 9.53 -12.49 -14.62
CA PHE A 374 9.02 -11.19 -14.23
C PHE A 374 7.49 -11.20 -14.18
N ARG A 375 6.90 -10.82 -13.04
CA ARG A 375 5.44 -10.73 -12.88
C ARG A 375 4.99 -9.29 -13.11
N VAL A 376 4.13 -9.09 -14.10
CA VAL A 376 3.60 -7.75 -14.43
C VAL A 376 2.45 -7.41 -13.49
N THR A 377 2.67 -6.42 -12.63
CA THR A 377 1.69 -5.93 -11.65
C THR A 377 0.98 -4.67 -12.13
N ARG A 378 1.62 -3.90 -13.01
CA ARG A 378 1.10 -2.68 -13.61
C ARG A 378 1.57 -2.52 -15.04
N SER A 379 0.82 -1.77 -15.83
CA SER A 379 1.28 -1.35 -17.15
C SER A 379 0.81 0.06 -17.48
N PHE A 380 1.67 0.80 -18.15
CA PHE A 380 1.47 2.21 -18.41
C PHE A 380 1.78 2.57 -19.86
N ASP A 381 1.08 3.59 -20.33
CA ASP A 381 1.47 4.38 -21.49
C ASP A 381 2.11 5.67 -20.97
N ILE A 382 3.36 5.92 -21.36
CA ILE A 382 4.12 7.10 -20.96
C ILE A 382 3.99 8.25 -21.97
N ASN A 383 3.28 8.02 -23.09
CA ASN A 383 3.13 9.01 -24.14
C ASN A 383 2.11 10.08 -23.73
N LYS A 384 2.49 11.35 -23.92
CA LYS A 384 1.62 12.49 -23.59
C LYS A 384 0.61 12.74 -24.72
N PRO A 385 -0.62 13.17 -24.39
CA PRO A 385 -1.59 13.59 -25.40
C PRO A 385 -1.01 14.70 -26.29
N GLY A 386 -1.15 14.57 -27.61
CA GLY A 386 -0.64 15.53 -28.58
C GLY A 386 0.82 15.33 -29.00
N CYS A 387 1.50 14.28 -28.54
CA CYS A 387 2.83 13.93 -29.06
C CYS A 387 2.79 13.56 -30.54
N SER A 388 3.88 13.86 -31.26
CA SER A 388 3.99 13.48 -32.66
C SER A 388 4.26 11.96 -32.79
N PRO A 389 3.83 11.31 -33.87
CA PRO A 389 4.10 9.88 -34.06
C PRO A 389 5.58 9.48 -34.03
N LYS A 390 6.50 10.44 -34.25
CA LYS A 390 7.96 10.21 -34.22
C LYS A 390 8.54 10.20 -32.81
N GLU A 391 7.83 10.77 -31.84
CA GLU A 391 8.27 10.89 -30.44
C GLU A 391 7.58 9.84 -29.55
N LEU A 392 6.81 8.93 -30.16
CA LEU A 392 6.16 7.84 -29.44
C LEU A 392 7.21 6.88 -28.89
N ASN A 393 7.17 6.70 -27.58
CA ASN A 393 7.89 5.65 -26.89
C ASN A 393 7.00 4.40 -26.80
N GLY A 394 7.63 3.24 -26.73
CA GLY A 394 6.90 2.00 -26.51
C GLY A 394 6.30 1.92 -25.09
N GLY A 395 5.48 0.90 -24.89
CA GLY A 395 4.78 0.65 -23.64
C GLY A 395 5.71 0.32 -22.48
N VAL A 396 5.30 0.67 -21.27
CA VAL A 396 6.05 0.36 -20.04
C VAL A 396 5.30 -0.70 -19.23
N ILE A 397 6.02 -1.75 -18.83
CA ILE A 397 5.51 -2.78 -17.91
C ILE A 397 6.20 -2.62 -16.55
N GLY A 398 5.39 -2.52 -15.50
CA GLY A 398 5.83 -2.40 -14.11
C GLY A 398 5.57 -3.69 -13.35
N GLY A 399 6.52 -4.12 -12.54
CA GLY A 399 6.41 -5.42 -11.89
C GLY A 399 7.64 -5.79 -11.08
N THR A 400 7.70 -7.05 -10.71
CA THR A 400 8.77 -7.60 -9.89
C THR A 400 9.40 -8.80 -10.58
N LEU A 401 10.72 -8.81 -10.59
CA LEU A 401 11.51 -9.97 -11.02
C LEU A 401 11.61 -10.96 -9.84
N ILE A 402 11.19 -12.20 -10.05
CA ILE A 402 11.15 -13.25 -9.01
C ILE A 402 12.46 -14.04 -8.99
N ARG A 403 12.99 -14.35 -10.17
CA ARG A 403 14.26 -15.07 -10.37
C ARG A 403 14.92 -14.61 -11.67
N GLY A 404 16.21 -14.95 -11.82
CA GLY A 404 17.05 -14.61 -12.97
C GLY A 404 17.45 -13.15 -13.04
N ILE A 405 18.15 -12.76 -14.09
CA ILE A 405 18.60 -11.37 -14.33
C ILE A 405 18.06 -10.93 -15.68
N ILE A 406 17.67 -9.66 -15.77
CA ILE A 406 17.26 -9.01 -17.02
C ILE A 406 18.21 -7.85 -17.30
N LYS A 407 18.66 -7.69 -18.55
CA LYS A 407 19.54 -6.61 -18.99
C LYS A 407 18.88 -5.72 -20.04
N ASN A 408 19.37 -4.49 -20.16
CA ASN A 408 18.99 -3.62 -21.27
C ASN A 408 19.31 -4.30 -22.61
N ASN A 409 18.42 -4.13 -23.60
CA ASN A 409 18.44 -4.77 -24.92
C ASN A 409 18.16 -6.29 -24.95
N ASP A 410 17.77 -6.91 -23.83
CA ASP A 410 17.34 -8.30 -23.86
C ASP A 410 16.01 -8.44 -24.63
N VAL A 411 15.90 -9.54 -25.39
CA VAL A 411 14.64 -9.95 -26.01
C VAL A 411 13.84 -10.75 -24.98
N ILE A 412 12.60 -10.34 -24.76
CA ILE A 412 11.67 -10.91 -23.80
C ILE A 412 10.35 -11.29 -24.46
N GLU A 413 9.69 -12.31 -23.91
CA GLU A 413 8.36 -12.78 -24.28
C GLU A 413 7.39 -12.44 -23.15
N LEU A 414 6.24 -11.85 -23.50
CA LEU A 414 5.11 -11.62 -22.60
C LEU A 414 4.03 -12.67 -22.86
N ARG A 415 3.71 -13.46 -21.84
CA ARG A 415 2.76 -14.59 -21.90
C ARG A 415 1.69 -14.45 -20.82
N PRO A 416 0.39 -14.67 -21.10
CA PRO A 416 -0.22 -15.11 -22.37
C PRO A 416 -0.17 -14.10 -23.53
N GLY A 417 0.04 -12.81 -23.24
CA GLY A 417 0.08 -11.78 -24.27
C GLY A 417 -1.32 -11.49 -24.83
N ILE A 418 -1.53 -11.64 -26.13
CA ILE A 418 -2.82 -11.35 -26.78
C ILE A 418 -3.70 -12.60 -26.75
N VAL A 419 -4.87 -12.51 -26.11
CA VAL A 419 -5.86 -13.58 -26.07
C VAL A 419 -7.00 -13.28 -27.05
N LYS A 420 -7.38 -14.26 -27.87
CA LYS A 420 -8.56 -14.19 -28.74
C LYS A 420 -9.43 -15.43 -28.59
N LYS A 421 -10.74 -15.23 -28.75
CA LYS A 421 -11.69 -16.34 -28.82
C LYS A 421 -11.71 -16.92 -30.23
N THR A 422 -11.47 -18.21 -30.34
CA THR A 422 -11.54 -18.99 -31.58
C THR A 422 -12.77 -19.91 -31.55
N LYS A 423 -13.02 -20.65 -32.64
CA LYS A 423 -14.12 -21.64 -32.69
C LYS A 423 -13.94 -22.80 -31.71
N GLU A 424 -12.71 -23.09 -31.32
CA GLU A 424 -12.34 -24.25 -30.50
C GLU A 424 -12.03 -23.90 -29.03
N GLY A 425 -12.13 -22.63 -28.65
CA GLY A 425 -11.82 -22.14 -27.30
C GLY A 425 -11.03 -20.84 -27.30
N LEU A 426 -10.37 -20.53 -26.18
CA LEU A 426 -9.45 -19.40 -26.08
C LEU A 426 -8.06 -19.77 -26.60
N ALA A 427 -7.53 -18.95 -27.52
CA ALA A 427 -6.16 -19.08 -28.02
C ALA A 427 -5.36 -17.83 -27.68
N TYR A 428 -4.05 -18.00 -27.51
CA TYR A 428 -3.15 -16.89 -27.14
C TYR A 428 -1.96 -16.77 -28.09
N LYS A 429 -1.51 -15.54 -28.29
CA LYS A 429 -0.28 -15.22 -29.01
C LYS A 429 0.62 -14.39 -28.08
N PRO A 430 1.78 -14.95 -27.66
CA PRO A 430 2.76 -14.19 -26.90
C PRO A 430 3.25 -12.96 -27.65
N ILE A 431 3.58 -11.91 -26.92
CA ILE A 431 4.18 -10.69 -27.47
C ILE A 431 5.68 -10.79 -27.24
N ILE A 432 6.47 -10.78 -28.32
CA ILE A 432 7.93 -10.73 -28.23
C ILE A 432 8.33 -9.26 -28.38
N THR A 433 9.17 -8.78 -27.49
CA THR A 433 9.63 -7.39 -27.46
C THR A 433 11.08 -7.31 -26.98
N THR A 434 11.69 -6.15 -27.16
CA THR A 434 13.04 -5.84 -26.66
C THR A 434 12.91 -4.84 -25.52
N ILE A 435 13.81 -4.94 -24.54
CA ILE A 435 13.88 -3.98 -23.43
C ILE A 435 14.69 -2.77 -23.86
N SER A 436 14.05 -1.60 -23.85
CA SER A 436 14.68 -0.32 -24.18
C SER A 436 15.33 0.33 -22.96
N SER A 437 14.73 0.18 -21.77
CA SER A 437 15.28 0.73 -20.53
C SER A 437 14.77 -0.02 -19.30
N ILE A 438 15.55 0.00 -18.23
CA ILE A 438 15.18 -0.54 -16.92
C ILE A 438 15.29 0.61 -15.92
N LYS A 439 14.22 0.86 -15.17
CA LYS A 439 14.19 1.89 -14.12
C LYS A 439 13.68 1.31 -12.80
N SER A 440 14.23 1.77 -11.69
CA SER A 440 13.60 1.64 -10.38
C SER A 440 13.39 3.04 -9.80
N GLU A 441 12.11 3.45 -9.76
CA GLU A 441 11.70 4.83 -9.48
C GLU A 441 12.40 5.85 -10.40
N GLU A 442 13.29 6.68 -9.84
CA GLU A 442 14.04 7.72 -10.55
C GLU A 442 15.42 7.23 -11.01
N ASN A 443 15.87 6.06 -10.54
CA ASN A 443 17.18 5.52 -10.87
C ASN A 443 17.11 4.68 -12.15
N ASP A 444 17.96 5.04 -13.12
CA ASP A 444 18.22 4.21 -14.30
C ASP A 444 19.12 3.02 -13.92
N LEU A 445 18.78 1.84 -14.44
CA LEU A 445 19.49 0.58 -14.19
C LEU A 445 20.00 -0.02 -15.50
N GLU A 446 21.21 -0.58 -15.48
CA GLU A 446 21.74 -1.37 -16.60
C GLU A 446 21.24 -2.82 -16.59
N LEU A 447 21.03 -3.34 -15.38
CA LEU A 447 20.52 -4.69 -15.13
C LEU A 447 19.51 -4.65 -13.99
N ALA A 448 18.50 -5.52 -14.07
CA ALA A 448 17.50 -5.72 -13.05
C ALA A 448 17.78 -7.04 -12.32
N ILE A 449 17.84 -6.97 -10.99
CA ILE A 449 17.91 -8.16 -10.14
C ILE A 449 16.53 -8.51 -9.56
N PRO A 450 16.32 -9.77 -9.15
CA PRO A 450 15.12 -10.16 -8.44
C PRO A 450 14.99 -9.38 -7.13
N GLY A 451 13.79 -8.87 -6.84
CA GLY A 451 13.57 -8.03 -5.66
C GLY A 451 12.50 -7.01 -5.82
N GLY A 452 12.84 -5.75 -5.61
CA GLY A 452 11.82 -4.73 -5.59
C GLY A 452 11.28 -4.39 -6.97
N LEU A 453 10.41 -3.40 -7.00
CA LEU A 453 9.68 -3.05 -8.22
C LEU A 453 10.58 -2.38 -9.24
N ILE A 454 10.42 -2.84 -10.47
CA ILE A 454 11.15 -2.40 -11.64
C ILE A 454 10.14 -2.03 -12.72
N ALA A 455 10.43 -0.93 -13.42
CA ALA A 455 9.76 -0.57 -14.66
C ALA A 455 10.66 -0.96 -15.84
N LEU A 456 10.14 -1.79 -16.74
CA LEU A 456 10.78 -2.15 -18.00
C LEU A 456 10.13 -1.32 -19.10
N GLY A 457 10.91 -0.44 -19.73
CA GLY A 457 10.57 0.16 -21.01
C GLY A 457 10.72 -0.89 -22.10
N THR A 458 9.68 -1.04 -22.92
CA THR A 458 9.64 -2.06 -23.98
C THR A 458 9.23 -1.43 -25.30
N ASP A 459 9.48 -2.14 -26.40
CA ASP A 459 9.02 -1.75 -27.74
C ASP A 459 7.57 -2.21 -28.03
N ILE A 460 6.82 -2.62 -26.99
CA ILE A 460 5.42 -3.03 -27.14
C ILE A 460 4.59 -1.81 -27.56
N ASP A 461 3.62 -2.02 -28.45
CA ASP A 461 2.64 -0.99 -28.79
C ASP A 461 1.94 -0.49 -27.50
N PRO A 462 1.99 0.83 -27.20
CA PRO A 462 1.37 1.41 -26.02
C PRO A 462 -0.11 1.05 -25.83
N TYR A 463 -0.83 0.70 -26.90
CA TYR A 463 -2.19 0.20 -26.84
C TYR A 463 -2.34 -1.03 -25.92
N TYR A 464 -1.35 -1.92 -25.88
CA TYR A 464 -1.37 -3.14 -25.06
C TYR A 464 -0.92 -2.91 -23.62
N THR A 465 -0.29 -1.77 -23.32
CA THR A 465 0.15 -1.43 -21.96
C THR A 465 -0.71 -0.36 -21.29
N LYS A 466 -1.57 0.35 -22.02
CA LYS A 466 -2.47 1.35 -21.42
C LYS A 466 -3.37 0.74 -20.35
N ASN A 467 -3.65 1.52 -19.29
CA ASN A 467 -4.63 1.20 -18.25
C ASN A 467 -4.52 -0.22 -17.67
N ASP A 468 -3.30 -0.68 -17.36
CA ASP A 468 -3.08 -1.98 -16.70
C ASP A 468 -3.59 -3.20 -17.51
N ILE A 469 -3.70 -3.10 -18.85
CA ILE A 469 -4.12 -4.23 -19.71
C ILE A 469 -3.16 -5.41 -19.61
N ALA A 470 -1.85 -5.16 -19.47
CA ALA A 470 -0.84 -6.21 -19.41
C ALA A 470 -0.69 -6.84 -18.00
N VAL A 471 -1.47 -6.41 -17.02
CA VAL A 471 -1.43 -6.97 -15.66
C VAL A 471 -1.89 -8.43 -15.64
N GLY A 472 -1.16 -9.25 -14.89
CA GLY A 472 -1.37 -10.71 -14.86
C GLY A 472 -0.51 -11.47 -15.86
N ASN A 473 0.13 -10.78 -16.82
CA ASN A 473 1.07 -11.42 -17.71
C ASN A 473 2.40 -11.70 -16.99
N THR A 474 3.04 -12.77 -17.45
CA THR A 474 4.40 -13.13 -17.05
C THR A 474 5.34 -12.82 -18.19
N CYS A 475 6.48 -12.24 -17.86
CA CYS A 475 7.52 -11.83 -18.80
C CYS A 475 8.82 -12.60 -18.49
N GLY A 476 9.55 -13.00 -19.52
CA GLY A 476 10.82 -13.73 -19.37
C GLY A 476 11.48 -13.94 -20.73
N HIS A 477 12.58 -14.70 -20.78
CA HIS A 477 13.18 -15.00 -22.08
C HIS A 477 12.26 -15.87 -22.96
N PRO A 478 12.30 -15.70 -24.29
CA PRO A 478 11.49 -16.48 -25.20
C PRO A 478 11.67 -18.00 -24.99
N GLY A 479 10.56 -18.70 -24.80
CA GLY A 479 10.54 -20.15 -24.62
C GLY A 479 10.87 -20.66 -23.22
N THR A 480 11.29 -19.82 -22.27
CA THR A 480 11.58 -20.25 -20.89
C THR A 480 10.38 -20.13 -19.95
N LEU A 481 9.29 -19.52 -20.43
CA LEU A 481 8.11 -19.25 -19.61
C LEU A 481 7.22 -20.47 -19.40
N PRO A 482 6.42 -20.48 -18.32
CA PRO A 482 5.50 -21.57 -17.98
C PRO A 482 4.36 -21.72 -18.99
N ASP A 483 3.63 -22.82 -18.88
CA ASP A 483 2.47 -23.09 -19.72
C ASP A 483 1.28 -22.17 -19.41
N VAL A 484 0.41 -22.01 -20.40
CA VAL A 484 -0.82 -21.22 -20.28
C VAL A 484 -2.02 -22.14 -20.21
N TYR A 485 -2.85 -21.94 -19.19
CA TYR A 485 -4.01 -22.77 -18.91
C TYR A 485 -5.32 -22.03 -19.22
N GLU A 486 -6.26 -22.76 -19.81
CA GLU A 486 -7.67 -22.38 -19.95
C GLU A 486 -8.50 -22.98 -18.81
N LYS A 487 -8.19 -24.23 -18.45
CA LYS A 487 -8.78 -24.91 -17.29
C LYS A 487 -7.66 -25.35 -16.37
N ILE A 488 -7.86 -25.14 -15.07
CA ILE A 488 -6.88 -25.49 -14.04
C ILE A 488 -7.46 -26.54 -13.10
N GLN A 489 -6.62 -27.46 -12.66
CA GLN A 489 -6.91 -28.43 -11.62
C GLN A 489 -6.03 -28.12 -10.43
N ILE A 490 -6.66 -27.95 -9.27
CA ILE A 490 -5.96 -27.55 -8.05
C ILE A 490 -6.28 -28.49 -6.89
N ILE A 491 -5.31 -28.72 -6.02
CA ILE A 491 -5.55 -29.27 -4.68
C ILE A 491 -6.01 -28.10 -3.82
N PHE A 492 -7.25 -28.14 -3.37
CA PHE A 492 -7.87 -27.11 -2.55
C PHE A 492 -7.67 -27.37 -1.06
N GLU A 493 -7.09 -26.39 -0.39
CA GLU A 493 -6.96 -26.35 1.07
C GLU A 493 -7.94 -25.28 1.59
N PRO A 494 -9.06 -25.69 2.23
CA PRO A 494 -10.03 -24.74 2.77
C PRO A 494 -9.41 -23.95 3.91
N LEU A 495 -9.81 -22.68 4.03
CA LEU A 495 -9.44 -21.89 5.18
C LEU A 495 -10.28 -22.30 6.40
N ASN A 496 -9.61 -22.69 7.48
CA ASN A 496 -10.25 -22.89 8.77
C ASN A 496 -10.56 -21.53 9.40
N ASP A 497 -11.78 -21.03 9.17
CA ASP A 497 -12.27 -19.80 9.81
C ASP A 497 -12.38 -20.06 11.33
N LEU A 498 -11.51 -19.46 12.14
CA LEU A 498 -11.47 -19.68 13.59
C LEU A 498 -12.77 -19.31 14.33
N GLN A 499 -13.70 -18.54 13.73
CA GLN A 499 -14.89 -18.04 14.46
C GLN A 499 -16.18 -17.81 13.64
N VAL A 500 -16.28 -18.20 12.36
CA VAL A 500 -17.57 -18.10 11.61
C VAL A 500 -18.17 -19.48 11.44
N SER A 501 -18.85 -19.93 12.49
CA SER A 501 -19.42 -21.26 12.66
C SER A 501 -20.62 -21.60 11.77
N ASN A 502 -20.97 -20.86 10.71
CA ASN A 502 -22.25 -21.10 10.02
C ASN A 502 -22.35 -20.82 8.51
N GLN A 503 -21.24 -20.77 7.76
CA GLN A 503 -21.35 -20.80 6.29
C GLN A 503 -20.42 -21.85 5.70
N ASN A 504 -21.01 -22.88 5.09
CA ASN A 504 -20.31 -23.97 4.44
C ASN A 504 -19.24 -23.42 3.46
N ASN A 505 -17.96 -23.71 3.75
CA ASN A 505 -16.86 -23.56 2.80
C ASN A 505 -16.91 -24.60 1.68
N ASN A 506 -17.94 -25.47 1.67
CA ASN A 506 -18.16 -26.45 0.62
C ASN A 506 -18.42 -25.73 -0.71
N ILE A 507 -17.63 -26.11 -1.71
CA ILE A 507 -17.70 -25.60 -3.07
C ILE A 507 -18.66 -26.49 -3.88
N ARG A 508 -19.66 -25.87 -4.53
CA ARG A 508 -20.64 -26.60 -5.34
C ARG A 508 -20.21 -26.64 -6.81
N MET A 509 -20.56 -27.73 -7.50
CA MET A 509 -20.38 -27.78 -8.96
C MET A 509 -21.23 -26.69 -9.63
N GLY A 510 -20.65 -26.05 -10.65
CA GLY A 510 -21.26 -24.94 -11.38
C GLY A 510 -21.21 -23.59 -10.66
N GLU A 511 -20.67 -23.52 -9.44
CA GLU A 511 -20.48 -22.27 -8.71
C GLU A 511 -19.43 -21.37 -9.39
N MET A 512 -19.65 -20.06 -9.30
CA MET A 512 -18.71 -19.05 -9.81
C MET A 512 -17.78 -18.59 -8.69
N LEU A 513 -16.49 -18.81 -8.87
CA LEU A 513 -15.43 -18.44 -7.91
C LEU A 513 -14.42 -17.51 -8.56
N LEU A 514 -13.78 -16.67 -7.75
CA LEU A 514 -12.68 -15.81 -8.18
C LEU A 514 -11.36 -16.50 -7.87
N VAL A 515 -10.53 -16.65 -8.90
CA VAL A 515 -9.17 -17.17 -8.84
C VAL A 515 -8.22 -15.98 -8.80
N ASN A 516 -7.48 -15.83 -7.70
CA ASN A 516 -6.47 -14.79 -7.54
C ASN A 516 -5.09 -15.43 -7.67
N CYS A 517 -4.36 -15.04 -8.70
CA CYS A 517 -3.00 -15.52 -8.96
C CYS A 517 -2.26 -14.49 -9.82
N ASN A 518 -0.93 -14.45 -9.72
CA ASN A 518 -0.04 -13.62 -10.57
C ASN A 518 -0.47 -12.14 -10.69
N SER A 519 -0.95 -11.55 -9.60
CA SER A 519 -1.42 -10.16 -9.57
C SER A 519 -2.68 -9.86 -10.40
N ILE A 520 -3.49 -10.89 -10.69
CA ILE A 520 -4.80 -10.73 -11.31
C ILE A 520 -5.87 -11.58 -10.61
N SER A 521 -7.10 -11.06 -10.59
CA SER A 521 -8.30 -11.78 -10.16
C SER A 521 -9.15 -12.14 -11.38
N ILE A 522 -9.41 -13.44 -11.60
CA ILE A 522 -10.16 -13.96 -12.74
C ILE A 522 -11.40 -14.71 -12.26
N ALA A 523 -12.54 -14.49 -12.92
CA ALA A 523 -13.74 -15.26 -12.67
C ALA A 523 -13.60 -16.66 -13.27
N SER A 524 -13.99 -17.66 -12.50
CA SER A 524 -13.93 -19.07 -12.88
C SER A 524 -15.21 -19.80 -12.53
N LYS A 525 -15.49 -20.88 -13.25
CA LYS A 525 -16.60 -21.79 -12.96
C LYS A 525 -16.08 -23.13 -12.49
N VAL A 526 -16.65 -23.64 -11.41
CA VAL A 526 -16.33 -24.98 -10.89
C VAL A 526 -16.95 -26.04 -11.81
N ILE A 527 -16.11 -26.86 -12.43
CA ILE A 527 -16.55 -27.98 -13.29
C ILE A 527 -16.72 -29.24 -12.45
N ALA A 528 -15.70 -29.56 -11.65
CA ALA A 528 -15.63 -30.77 -10.84
C ALA A 528 -15.03 -30.46 -9.47
N ASN A 529 -15.47 -31.22 -8.47
CA ASN A 529 -14.96 -31.16 -7.10
C ASN A 529 -14.95 -32.60 -6.54
N GLU A 530 -13.79 -33.23 -6.52
CA GLU A 530 -13.59 -34.62 -6.08
C GLU A 530 -12.39 -34.69 -5.14
N ASN A 531 -12.55 -35.24 -3.92
CA ASN A 531 -11.44 -35.46 -2.97
C ASN A 531 -10.50 -34.24 -2.73
N ASN A 532 -11.07 -33.04 -2.56
CA ASN A 532 -10.34 -31.76 -2.47
C ASN A 532 -9.62 -31.33 -3.76
N GLU A 533 -9.74 -32.06 -4.85
CA GLU A 533 -9.31 -31.61 -6.17
C GLU A 533 -10.44 -30.88 -6.87
N ILE A 534 -10.18 -29.64 -7.28
CA ILE A 534 -11.17 -28.78 -7.92
C ILE A 534 -10.70 -28.45 -9.31
N THR A 535 -11.56 -28.72 -10.30
CA THR A 535 -11.33 -28.29 -11.68
C THR A 535 -12.10 -26.99 -11.94
N LEU A 536 -11.37 -25.94 -12.33
CA LEU A 536 -11.90 -24.61 -12.57
C LEU A 536 -11.72 -24.22 -14.04
N ASP A 537 -12.81 -23.74 -14.66
CA ASP A 537 -12.80 -23.14 -15.99
C ASP A 537 -12.54 -21.64 -15.89
N LEU A 538 -11.47 -21.13 -16.49
CA LEU A 538 -11.14 -19.69 -16.43
C LEU A 538 -11.93 -18.92 -17.49
N ILE A 539 -12.69 -17.92 -17.07
CA ILE A 539 -13.61 -17.20 -17.96
C ILE A 539 -12.94 -15.95 -18.50
N GLY A 540 -12.79 -15.90 -19.83
CA GLY A 540 -12.44 -14.69 -20.58
C GLY A 540 -10.97 -14.28 -20.53
N ARG A 541 -10.15 -14.87 -19.64
CA ARG A 541 -8.70 -14.69 -19.59
C ARG A 541 -8.01 -16.02 -19.35
N LEU A 542 -6.76 -16.10 -19.82
CA LEU A 542 -5.88 -17.23 -19.63
C LEU A 542 -4.82 -16.89 -18.58
N LEU A 543 -4.30 -17.89 -17.88
CA LEU A 543 -3.23 -17.72 -16.88
C LEU A 543 -1.99 -18.50 -17.28
N CYS A 544 -0.83 -17.85 -17.17
CA CYS A 544 0.46 -18.52 -17.22
C CYS A 544 0.82 -18.92 -15.79
N LEU A 545 0.92 -20.21 -15.49
CA LEU A 545 1.10 -20.71 -14.11
C LEU A 545 2.26 -21.70 -14.02
N ASN A 546 2.98 -21.61 -12.90
CA ASN A 546 3.90 -22.63 -12.44
C ASN A 546 3.25 -23.53 -11.38
N GLU A 547 3.81 -24.72 -11.18
CA GLU A 547 3.42 -25.64 -10.10
C GLU A 547 3.66 -25.05 -8.69
N GLN A 548 4.61 -24.13 -8.57
CA GLN A 548 4.95 -23.44 -7.31
C GLN A 548 4.04 -22.23 -7.02
N ASP A 549 3.18 -21.83 -7.95
CA ASP A 549 2.32 -20.66 -7.75
C ASP A 549 1.16 -20.99 -6.80
N THR A 550 1.03 -20.18 -5.74
CA THR A 550 -0.13 -20.26 -4.84
C THR A 550 -1.34 -19.62 -5.50
N ILE A 551 -2.45 -20.36 -5.53
CA ILE A 551 -3.72 -19.91 -6.10
C ILE A 551 -4.69 -19.64 -4.95
N ILE A 552 -5.25 -18.43 -4.87
CA ILE A 552 -6.17 -18.06 -3.78
C ILE A 552 -7.60 -18.00 -4.33
N LEU A 553 -8.49 -18.78 -3.73
CA LEU A 553 -9.90 -18.80 -4.11
C LEU A 553 -10.73 -17.86 -3.24
N SER A 554 -11.54 -17.04 -3.88
CA SER A 554 -12.46 -16.15 -3.19
C SER A 554 -13.87 -16.18 -3.79
N ARG A 555 -14.87 -15.99 -2.92
CA ARG A 555 -16.30 -15.93 -3.26
C ARG A 555 -16.71 -14.47 -3.34
N LYS A 556 -17.44 -14.09 -4.38
CA LYS A 556 -18.06 -12.76 -4.47
C LYS A 556 -19.41 -12.78 -3.74
N LEU A 557 -19.55 -11.96 -2.71
CA LEU A 557 -20.77 -11.76 -1.93
C LEU A 557 -21.36 -10.37 -2.24
N LYS A 558 -22.57 -10.08 -1.74
CA LYS A 558 -23.22 -8.77 -1.94
C LYS A 558 -22.46 -7.60 -1.28
N GLU A 559 -21.78 -7.87 -0.17
CA GLU A 559 -21.06 -6.89 0.65
C GLU A 559 -19.53 -6.99 0.51
N GLY A 560 -19.04 -7.52 -0.62
CA GLY A 560 -17.61 -7.62 -0.90
C GLY A 560 -17.15 -9.04 -1.26
N CYS A 561 -15.86 -9.30 -1.09
CA CYS A 561 -15.25 -10.59 -1.41
C CYS A 561 -14.85 -11.33 -0.14
N LYS A 562 -15.07 -12.65 -0.08
CA LYS A 562 -14.63 -13.51 1.03
C LYS A 562 -13.63 -14.54 0.52
N ILE A 563 -12.50 -14.71 1.22
CA ILE A 563 -11.54 -15.76 0.89
C ILE A 563 -12.05 -17.11 1.40
N ILE A 564 -12.02 -18.14 0.56
CA ILE A 564 -12.53 -19.48 0.88
C ILE A 564 -11.37 -20.41 1.27
N GLY A 565 -10.22 -20.24 0.63
CA GLY A 565 -9.05 -21.08 0.83
C GLY A 565 -8.00 -20.83 -0.24
N LYS A 566 -6.99 -21.69 -0.24
CA LYS A 566 -5.88 -21.67 -1.19
C LYS A 566 -5.85 -22.98 -1.97
N GLY A 567 -5.08 -23.02 -3.05
CA GLY A 567 -4.81 -24.26 -3.73
C GLY A 567 -3.50 -24.24 -4.50
N LYS A 568 -3.00 -25.44 -4.78
CA LYS A 568 -1.79 -25.68 -5.56
C LYS A 568 -2.15 -26.33 -6.88
N LEU A 569 -1.50 -25.89 -7.96
CA LEU A 569 -1.73 -26.41 -9.30
C LEU A 569 -1.24 -27.86 -9.40
N ILE A 570 -2.10 -28.75 -9.89
CA ILE A 570 -1.75 -30.14 -10.25
C ILE A 570 -1.56 -30.26 -11.77
N GLY A 571 -2.39 -29.55 -12.53
CA GLY A 571 -2.44 -29.65 -13.98
C GLY A 571 -3.63 -28.92 -14.56
N GLY A 572 -4.00 -29.26 -15.79
CA GLY A 572 -5.15 -28.65 -16.45
C GLY A 572 -5.08 -28.68 -17.97
N SER A 573 -6.11 -28.11 -18.59
CA SER A 573 -6.18 -27.96 -20.05
C SER A 573 -5.35 -26.76 -20.49
N LYS A 574 -4.29 -27.02 -21.27
CA LYS A 574 -3.44 -25.98 -21.86
C LYS A 574 -4.19 -25.27 -22.99
N ALA A 575 -4.04 -23.95 -23.05
CA ALA A 575 -4.59 -23.15 -24.14
C ALA A 575 -3.76 -23.31 -25.42
N LYS A 576 -4.37 -23.13 -26.59
CA LYS A 576 -3.67 -23.20 -27.87
C LYS A 576 -2.80 -21.94 -28.10
N LYS A 577 -1.55 -22.17 -28.51
CA LYS A 577 -0.61 -21.11 -28.90
C LYS A 577 -0.76 -20.80 -30.39
N GLY A 578 -1.03 -19.55 -30.74
CA GLY A 578 -1.29 -19.10 -32.11
C GLY A 578 -2.77 -18.79 -32.38
N PHE A 579 -3.05 -18.08 -33.48
CA PHE A 579 -4.41 -17.78 -33.93
C PHE A 579 -4.79 -18.62 -35.14
#